data_AF-A0A9D9Y418-F1
#
_entry.id   AF-A0A9D9Y418-F1
#
_cell.length_a   1.000
_cell.length_b   1.000
_cell.length_c   1.000
_cell.angle_alpha   90.00
_cell.angle_beta   90.00
_cell.angle_gamma   90.00
#
_symmetry.space_group_name_H-M   'P 1'
#
loop_
_entity.id
_entity.type
_entity.pdbx_description
1 polymer ?
#
loop_
_entity_poly.entity_id
_entity_poly.type
_entity_poly.pdbx_seq_one_letter_code
_entity_poly.pdbx_strand_id
1 'polypeptide(L)'
;MVYFYDKNHQYIRDDGIEYTSVSRLVDPYKEKFDDVFCSIRRAFRNYDESLYTKAKEKYHYNDPLIINELQGYVNDDLLKEILHNAFSLRIEWKEKGITSSDEGTEMHYYKERIDELNGYKINPLDGRKYKVIPRPRSDEYDNMDIMDEILKMKEDVCILEAMIVDHDSLIGGQEDVVFLKYMGAGHFIGTQMDYKTDEEINMKSFFSKGFKKMKYPLGYFMDCNFYHYAIKMSLYAVMLEKKKIKIVKNVLEHVQDIENSNYFYPMIYRSHAKKLIEIHKSRPVQS
;
A
#
# COMPACT_ATOMS: atom_id res chain seq x y z
N MET A 1 1.67 -20.43 15.85
CA MET A 1 2.23 -20.01 14.54
C MET A 1 1.18 -19.26 13.75
N VAL A 2 1.52 -18.24 12.94
CA VAL A 2 0.57 -17.56 12.04
C VAL A 2 0.91 -17.91 10.60
N TYR A 3 -0.13 -18.08 9.78
CA TYR A 3 -0.06 -18.45 8.37
C TYR A 3 -0.81 -17.44 7.52
N PHE A 4 -0.34 -17.21 6.29
CA PHE A 4 -1.01 -16.42 5.28
C PHE A 4 -1.59 -17.31 4.19
N TYR A 5 -2.86 -17.10 3.88
CA TYR A 5 -3.60 -17.81 2.84
C TYR A 5 -3.98 -16.83 1.74
N ASP A 6 -3.29 -16.90 0.60
CA ASP A 6 -3.43 -15.95 -0.51
C ASP A 6 -4.85 -15.97 -1.11
N LYS A 7 -5.45 -17.15 -1.29
CA LYS A 7 -6.78 -17.34 -1.90
C LYS A 7 -7.88 -16.44 -1.31
N ASN A 8 -7.83 -16.20 -0.01
CA ASN A 8 -8.79 -15.36 0.70
C ASN A 8 -8.15 -14.09 1.29
N HIS A 9 -6.84 -13.91 1.09
CA HIS A 9 -6.03 -12.86 1.69
C HIS A 9 -6.19 -12.77 3.24
N GLN A 10 -6.01 -13.91 3.91
CA GLN A 10 -6.24 -14.05 5.36
C GLN A 10 -4.96 -14.42 6.11
N TYR A 11 -4.82 -13.85 7.30
CA TYR A 11 -3.76 -14.16 8.26
C TYR A 11 -4.41 -14.90 9.43
N ILE A 12 -4.07 -16.19 9.61
CA ILE A 12 -4.74 -17.06 10.58
C ILE A 12 -3.70 -17.73 11.46
N ARG A 13 -3.90 -17.68 12.78
CA ARG A 13 -3.09 -18.42 13.75
C ARG A 13 -3.51 -19.89 13.80
N ASP A 14 -2.60 -20.78 14.18
CA ASP A 14 -2.83 -22.23 14.34
C ASP A 14 -4.10 -22.61 15.14
N ASP A 15 -4.55 -21.76 16.06
CA ASP A 15 -5.79 -21.94 16.83
C ASP A 15 -7.05 -21.35 16.15
N GLY A 16 -6.95 -20.91 14.90
CA GLY A 16 -8.05 -20.37 14.10
C GLY A 16 -8.32 -18.88 14.29
N ILE A 17 -7.55 -18.17 15.12
CA ILE A 17 -7.75 -16.72 15.30
C ILE A 17 -7.28 -15.95 14.06
N GLU A 18 -8.17 -15.16 13.47
CA GLU A 18 -7.90 -14.30 12.32
C GLU A 18 -7.29 -12.96 12.74
N TYR A 19 -6.34 -12.48 11.94
CA TYR A 19 -5.65 -11.21 12.12
C TYR A 19 -6.16 -10.19 11.09
N THR A 20 -6.32 -8.95 11.52
CA THR A 20 -6.64 -7.84 10.61
C THR A 20 -5.40 -7.46 9.81
N SER A 21 -5.52 -7.43 8.48
CA SER A 21 -4.40 -7.01 7.63
C SER A 21 -4.06 -5.52 7.83
N VAL A 22 -2.78 -5.16 7.70
CA VAL A 22 -2.33 -3.75 7.74
C VAL A 22 -3.08 -2.90 6.72
N SER A 23 -3.35 -3.42 5.51
CA SER A 23 -4.17 -2.74 4.51
C SER A 23 -5.58 -2.44 5.04
N ARG A 24 -6.28 -3.46 5.57
CA ARG A 24 -7.64 -3.33 6.12
C ARG A 24 -7.69 -2.36 7.32
N LEU A 25 -6.61 -2.24 8.08
CA LEU A 25 -6.48 -1.26 9.14
C LEU A 25 -6.39 0.18 8.63
N VAL A 26 -5.68 0.41 7.51
CA VAL A 26 -5.43 1.76 6.96
C VAL A 26 -6.54 2.24 6.03
N ASP A 27 -7.16 1.36 5.24
CA ASP A 27 -8.10 1.71 4.18
C ASP A 27 -9.31 2.58 4.61
N PRO A 28 -9.90 2.40 5.82
CA PRO A 28 -10.99 3.27 6.28
C PRO A 28 -10.61 4.75 6.35
N TYR A 29 -9.32 5.06 6.44
CA TYR A 29 -8.80 6.42 6.57
C TYR A 29 -8.48 7.08 5.22
N LYS A 30 -8.60 6.35 4.11
CA LYS A 30 -8.41 6.91 2.77
C LYS A 30 -9.71 7.58 2.28
N GLU A 31 -9.59 8.51 1.33
CA GLU A 31 -10.75 8.96 0.58
C GLU A 31 -11.19 7.83 -0.37
N LYS A 32 -12.50 7.67 -0.52
CA LYS A 32 -13.01 6.70 -1.49
C LYS A 32 -12.90 7.32 -2.88
N PHE A 33 -12.37 6.56 -3.82
CA PHE A 33 -12.46 6.90 -5.23
C PHE A 33 -13.90 6.65 -5.69
N ASP A 34 -14.60 7.73 -6.02
CA ASP A 34 -15.91 7.65 -6.67
C ASP A 34 -15.70 7.55 -8.18
N ASP A 35 -15.67 6.32 -8.67
CA ASP A 35 -15.38 5.99 -10.06
C ASP A 35 -16.48 6.50 -11.00
N VAL A 36 -17.74 6.47 -10.56
CA VAL A 36 -18.89 7.00 -11.30
C VAL A 36 -18.77 8.50 -11.48
N PHE A 37 -18.61 9.25 -10.38
CA PHE A 37 -18.45 10.70 -10.44
C PHE A 37 -17.23 11.08 -11.29
N CYS A 38 -16.10 10.41 -11.06
CA CYS A 38 -14.86 10.72 -11.76
C CYS A 38 -14.95 10.44 -13.27
N SER A 39 -15.59 9.34 -13.68
CA SER A 39 -15.69 8.98 -15.09
C SER A 39 -16.65 9.89 -15.84
N ILE A 40 -17.80 10.25 -15.24
CA ILE A 40 -18.75 11.20 -15.87
C ILE A 40 -18.06 12.55 -16.06
N ARG A 41 -17.40 13.06 -15.02
CA ARG A 41 -16.66 14.33 -15.11
C ARG A 41 -15.56 14.28 -16.18
N ARG A 42 -14.82 13.17 -16.28
CA ARG A 42 -13.78 12.98 -17.30
C ARG A 42 -14.38 12.92 -18.70
N ALA A 43 -15.50 12.22 -18.88
CA ALA A 43 -16.19 12.12 -20.17
C ALA A 43 -16.66 13.49 -20.67
N PHE A 44 -17.27 14.31 -19.80
CA PHE A 44 -17.62 15.69 -20.15
C PHE A 44 -16.41 16.52 -20.56
N ARG A 45 -15.29 16.42 -19.82
CA ARG A 45 -14.07 17.15 -20.14
C ARG A 45 -13.46 16.71 -21.47
N ASN A 46 -13.47 15.41 -21.76
CA ASN A 46 -12.97 14.86 -23.01
C ASN A 46 -13.84 15.24 -24.20
N TYR A 47 -15.16 15.33 -23.98
CA TYR A 47 -16.12 15.77 -25.00
C TYR A 47 -15.93 17.25 -25.33
N ASP A 48 -15.95 18.12 -24.32
CA ASP A 48 -15.72 19.55 -24.48
C ASP A 48 -15.11 20.17 -23.22
N GLU A 49 -13.81 20.48 -23.29
CA GLU A 49 -13.07 21.09 -22.19
C GLU A 49 -13.58 22.51 -21.86
N SER A 50 -14.22 23.20 -22.80
CA SER A 50 -14.80 24.53 -22.57
C SER A 50 -16.03 24.47 -21.67
N LEU A 51 -16.89 23.45 -21.82
CA LEU A 51 -18.02 23.20 -20.93
C LEU A 51 -17.55 22.89 -19.51
N TYR A 52 -16.53 22.04 -19.42
CA TYR A 52 -15.88 21.72 -18.14
C TYR A 52 -15.28 22.95 -17.46
N THR A 53 -14.64 23.82 -18.23
CA THR A 53 -14.05 25.06 -17.71
C THR A 53 -15.13 26.00 -17.17
N LYS A 54 -16.24 26.19 -17.91
CA LYS A 54 -17.40 26.99 -17.46
C LYS A 54 -18.03 26.43 -16.18
N ALA A 55 -18.25 25.12 -16.11
CA ALA A 55 -18.82 24.49 -14.91
C ALA A 55 -17.91 24.68 -13.68
N LYS A 56 -16.58 24.63 -13.87
CA LYS A 56 -15.58 24.87 -12.82
C LYS A 56 -15.52 26.31 -12.30
N GLU A 57 -16.05 27.28 -13.04
CA GLU A 57 -16.18 28.65 -12.55
C GLU A 57 -17.27 28.75 -11.47
N LYS A 58 -18.30 27.89 -11.54
CA LYS A 58 -19.44 27.85 -10.61
C LYS A 58 -19.23 26.88 -9.45
N TYR A 59 -18.79 25.66 -9.75
CA TYR A 59 -18.65 24.59 -8.77
C TYR A 59 -17.21 24.08 -8.69
N HIS A 60 -16.82 23.62 -7.51
CA HIS A 60 -15.54 22.95 -7.35
C HIS A 60 -15.55 21.61 -8.11
N TYR A 61 -14.42 21.18 -8.70
CA TYR A 61 -14.37 19.98 -9.55
C TYR A 61 -14.69 18.65 -8.84
N ASN A 62 -14.67 18.64 -7.50
CA ASN A 62 -15.06 17.50 -6.66
C ASN A 62 -16.45 17.69 -6.02
N ASP A 63 -17.13 18.79 -6.29
CA ASP A 63 -18.50 19.00 -5.85
C ASP A 63 -19.44 18.19 -6.77
N PRO A 64 -20.28 17.27 -6.24
CA PRO A 64 -21.24 16.52 -7.03
C PRO A 64 -22.13 17.39 -7.93
N LEU A 65 -22.42 18.64 -7.51
CA LEU A 65 -23.25 19.57 -8.27
C LEU A 65 -22.63 20.01 -9.60
N ILE A 66 -21.31 19.87 -9.78
CA ILE A 66 -20.67 20.19 -11.06
C ILE A 66 -21.21 19.32 -12.21
N ILE A 67 -21.62 18.08 -11.91
CA ILE A 67 -22.22 17.18 -12.91
C ILE A 67 -23.58 17.71 -13.34
N ASN A 68 -24.41 18.18 -12.40
CA ASN A 68 -25.71 18.76 -12.73
C ASN A 68 -25.57 19.99 -13.63
N GLU A 69 -24.57 20.84 -13.37
CA GLU A 69 -24.26 21.99 -14.22
C GLU A 69 -23.83 21.57 -15.62
N LEU A 70 -22.94 20.58 -15.73
CA LEU A 70 -22.48 20.04 -17.00
C LEU A 70 -23.62 19.43 -17.83
N GLN A 71 -24.52 18.71 -17.17
CA GLN A 71 -25.71 18.13 -17.80
C GLN A 71 -26.63 19.21 -18.37
N GLY A 72 -26.73 20.37 -17.70
CA GLY A 72 -27.52 21.50 -18.17
C GLY A 72 -26.99 22.18 -19.45
N TYR A 73 -25.75 21.90 -19.86
CA TYR A 73 -25.16 22.45 -21.09
C TYR A 73 -25.41 21.62 -22.34
N VAL A 74 -25.93 20.41 -22.19
CA VAL A 74 -26.09 19.44 -23.27
C VAL A 74 -27.55 19.02 -23.40
N ASN A 75 -27.95 18.56 -24.59
CA ASN A 75 -29.26 17.95 -24.78
C ASN A 75 -29.24 16.46 -24.37
N ASP A 76 -30.42 15.84 -24.32
CA ASP A 76 -30.58 14.47 -23.83
C ASP A 76 -29.82 13.43 -24.67
N ASP A 77 -29.74 13.60 -25.99
CA ASP A 77 -29.07 12.63 -26.86
C ASP A 77 -27.55 12.69 -26.68
N LEU A 78 -27.01 13.89 -26.59
CA LEU A 78 -25.60 14.09 -26.28
C LEU A 78 -25.26 13.62 -24.85
N LEU A 79 -26.15 13.85 -23.89
CA LEU A 79 -25.96 13.37 -22.53
C LEU A 79 -25.84 11.83 -22.50
N LYS A 80 -26.69 11.11 -23.24
CA LYS A 80 -26.60 9.64 -23.34
C LYS A 80 -25.25 9.18 -23.90
N GLU A 81 -24.74 9.86 -24.93
CA GLU A 81 -23.43 9.55 -25.50
C GLU A 81 -22.30 9.76 -24.48
N ILE A 82 -22.31 10.90 -23.77
CA ILE A 82 -21.31 11.20 -22.73
C ILE A 82 -21.36 10.17 -21.60
N LEU A 83 -22.55 9.75 -21.17
CA LEU A 83 -22.71 8.73 -20.14
C LEU A 83 -22.26 7.34 -20.61
N HIS A 84 -22.47 7.01 -21.88
CA HIS A 84 -21.94 5.78 -22.47
C HIS A 84 -20.40 5.79 -22.47
N ASN A 85 -19.79 6.90 -22.88
CA ASN A 85 -18.33 7.08 -22.81
C ASN A 85 -17.80 7.01 -21.36
N ALA A 86 -18.53 7.58 -20.39
CA ALA A 86 -18.19 7.48 -18.98
C ALA A 86 -18.25 6.04 -18.45
N PHE A 87 -19.15 5.21 -18.97
CA PHE A 87 -19.22 3.79 -18.65
C PHE A 87 -18.03 3.03 -19.25
N SER A 88 -17.70 3.27 -20.52
CA SER A 88 -16.53 2.68 -21.18
C SER A 88 -15.22 3.03 -20.46
N LEU A 89 -15.04 4.29 -20.04
CA LEU A 89 -13.88 4.72 -19.24
C LEU A 89 -13.73 3.93 -17.93
N ARG A 90 -14.84 3.57 -17.27
CA ARG A 90 -14.78 2.79 -16.02
C ARG A 90 -14.34 1.35 -16.28
N ILE A 91 -14.77 0.76 -17.40
CA ILE A 91 -14.31 -0.56 -17.82
C ILE A 91 -12.81 -0.51 -18.08
N GLU A 92 -12.35 0.45 -18.89
CA GLU A 92 -10.94 0.64 -19.22
C GLU A 92 -10.07 0.83 -17.96
N TRP A 93 -10.50 1.68 -17.02
CA TRP A 93 -9.78 1.88 -15.75
C TRP A 93 -9.71 0.62 -14.91
N LYS A 94 -10.78 -0.18 -14.90
CA LYS A 94 -10.81 -1.45 -14.18
C LYS A 94 -9.86 -2.47 -14.82
N GLU A 95 -9.87 -2.59 -16.15
CA GLU A 95 -8.98 -3.48 -16.89
C GLU A 95 -7.52 -3.07 -16.72
N LYS A 96 -7.19 -1.79 -16.89
CA LYS A 96 -5.85 -1.26 -16.64
C LYS A 96 -5.39 -1.54 -15.21
N GLY A 97 -6.28 -1.39 -14.23
CA GLY A 97 -5.99 -1.71 -12.83
C GLY A 97 -5.68 -3.18 -12.58
N ILE A 98 -6.38 -4.11 -13.26
CA ILE A 98 -6.09 -5.55 -13.19
C ILE A 98 -4.73 -5.83 -13.82
N THR A 99 -4.49 -5.36 -15.04
CA THR A 99 -3.22 -5.58 -15.75
C THR A 99 -2.02 -5.05 -14.94
N SER A 100 -2.09 -3.82 -14.42
CA SER A 100 -1.01 -3.27 -13.61
C SER A 100 -0.78 -4.03 -12.30
N SER A 101 -1.84 -4.62 -11.71
CA SER A 101 -1.72 -5.47 -10.52
C SER A 101 -1.03 -6.80 -10.83
N ASP A 102 -1.38 -7.42 -11.96
CA ASP A 102 -0.79 -8.68 -12.40
C ASP A 102 0.69 -8.49 -12.76
N GLU A 103 1.01 -7.47 -13.55
CA GLU A 103 2.40 -7.08 -13.90
C GLU A 103 3.24 -6.77 -12.66
N GLY A 104 2.65 -6.06 -11.68
CA GLY A 104 3.30 -5.82 -10.39
C GLY A 104 3.61 -7.11 -9.65
N THR A 105 2.64 -8.01 -9.56
CA THR A 105 2.81 -9.32 -8.89
C THR A 105 3.92 -10.16 -9.54
N GLU A 106 3.95 -10.21 -10.88
CA GLU A 106 5.02 -10.90 -11.61
C GLU A 106 6.40 -10.31 -11.34
N MET A 107 6.51 -8.98 -11.24
CA MET A 107 7.75 -8.29 -10.92
C MET A 107 8.26 -8.64 -9.51
N HIS A 108 7.37 -8.72 -8.52
CA HIS A 108 7.73 -9.17 -7.17
C HIS A 108 8.26 -10.61 -7.19
N TYR A 109 7.57 -11.54 -7.85
CA TYR A 109 8.04 -12.92 -7.98
C TYR A 109 9.38 -13.04 -8.69
N TYR A 110 9.61 -12.25 -9.74
CA TYR A 110 10.89 -12.22 -10.42
C TYR A 110 12.01 -11.75 -9.49
N LYS A 111 11.82 -10.64 -8.76
CA LYS A 111 12.82 -10.14 -7.80
C LYS A 111 13.09 -11.13 -6.68
N GLU A 112 12.03 -11.66 -6.05
CA GLU A 112 12.10 -12.68 -5.01
C GLU A 112 12.95 -13.87 -5.51
N ARG A 113 12.63 -14.40 -6.69
CA ARG A 113 13.30 -15.57 -7.26
C ARG A 113 14.79 -15.34 -7.51
N ILE A 114 15.16 -14.15 -8.00
CA ILE A 114 16.57 -13.80 -8.22
C ILE A 114 17.32 -13.73 -6.89
N ASP A 115 16.76 -13.10 -5.87
CA ASP A 115 17.38 -13.01 -4.55
C ASP A 115 17.52 -14.40 -3.90
N GLU A 116 16.51 -15.26 -4.02
CA GLU A 116 16.56 -16.65 -3.56
C GLU A 116 17.69 -17.45 -4.21
N LEU A 117 17.79 -17.39 -5.55
CA LEU A 117 18.82 -18.10 -6.31
C LEU A 117 20.23 -17.62 -5.97
N ASN A 118 20.38 -16.31 -5.69
CA ASN A 118 21.65 -15.73 -5.26
C ASN A 118 22.03 -16.14 -3.83
N GLY A 119 21.03 -16.40 -2.96
CA GLY A 119 21.23 -16.72 -1.54
C GLY A 119 21.67 -15.53 -0.69
N TYR A 120 21.84 -14.36 -1.29
CA TYR A 120 22.13 -13.10 -0.60
C TYR A 120 21.54 -11.92 -1.37
N LYS A 121 21.28 -10.83 -0.64
CA LYS A 121 20.84 -9.55 -1.20
C LYS A 121 21.72 -8.43 -0.66
N ILE A 122 22.04 -7.46 -1.50
CA ILE A 122 22.79 -6.27 -1.08
C ILE A 122 21.77 -5.23 -0.60
N ASN A 123 21.93 -4.76 0.63
CA ASN A 123 21.11 -3.66 1.13
C ASN A 123 21.55 -2.36 0.43
N PRO A 124 20.64 -1.67 -0.29
CA PRO A 124 21.00 -0.49 -1.08
C PRO A 124 21.46 0.71 -0.23
N LEU A 125 21.21 0.70 1.08
CA LEU A 125 21.57 1.82 1.98
C LEU A 125 22.98 1.72 2.53
N ASP A 126 23.49 0.50 2.77
CA ASP A 126 24.79 0.29 3.41
C ASP A 126 25.78 -0.52 2.55
N GLY A 127 25.33 -1.04 1.40
CA GLY A 127 26.15 -1.78 0.45
C GLY A 127 26.59 -3.16 0.94
N ARG A 128 26.05 -3.67 2.05
CA ARG A 128 26.46 -4.95 2.63
C ARG A 128 25.61 -6.09 2.09
N LYS A 129 26.21 -7.29 2.06
CA LYS A 129 25.51 -8.55 1.73
C LYS A 129 24.81 -9.07 2.98
N TYR A 130 23.52 -9.36 2.84
CA TYR A 130 22.69 -10.00 3.85
C TYR A 130 22.29 -11.38 3.32
N LYS A 131 22.31 -12.40 4.19
CA LYS A 131 21.86 -13.75 3.84
C LYS A 131 20.36 -13.73 3.55
N VAL A 132 19.96 -14.22 2.38
CA VAL A 132 18.55 -14.27 2.02
C VAL A 132 17.85 -15.38 2.78
N ILE A 133 16.69 -15.05 3.33
CA ILE A 133 15.74 -15.96 3.94
C ILE A 133 14.48 -15.91 3.06
N PRO A 134 14.23 -16.96 2.25
CA PRO A 134 13.02 -17.03 1.44
C PRO A 134 11.78 -17.14 2.32
N ARG A 135 10.61 -16.75 1.81
CA ARG A 135 9.36 -17.02 2.53
C ARG A 135 9.12 -18.52 2.65
N PRO A 136 8.68 -19.01 3.82
CA PRO A 136 8.24 -20.39 3.96
C PRO A 136 6.89 -20.57 3.27
N ARG A 137 6.80 -21.50 2.32
CA ARG A 137 5.58 -21.81 1.57
C ARG A 137 5.27 -23.30 1.61
N SER A 138 3.99 -23.66 1.49
CA SER A 138 3.53 -25.06 1.36
C SER A 138 2.34 -25.15 0.41
N ASP A 139 1.81 -26.35 0.18
CA ASP A 139 0.58 -26.54 -0.59
C ASP A 139 -0.68 -25.97 0.12
N GLU A 140 -0.59 -25.74 1.44
CA GLU A 140 -1.72 -25.28 2.27
C GLU A 140 -1.72 -23.77 2.52
N TYR A 141 -0.54 -23.16 2.60
CA TYR A 141 -0.37 -21.74 2.92
C TYR A 141 0.74 -21.12 2.06
N ASP A 142 0.59 -19.82 1.77
CA ASP A 142 1.54 -19.09 0.93
C ASP A 142 2.74 -18.56 1.73
N ASN A 143 2.53 -18.20 3.00
CA ASN A 143 3.58 -17.69 3.88
C ASN A 143 3.33 -18.04 5.37
N MET A 144 4.36 -17.94 6.21
CA MET A 144 4.32 -18.26 7.65
C MET A 144 5.24 -17.32 8.46
N ASP A 145 4.85 -17.00 9.69
CA ASP A 145 5.62 -16.10 10.56
C ASP A 145 6.85 -16.84 11.09
N ILE A 146 8.03 -16.41 10.68
CA ILE A 146 9.30 -16.98 11.14
C ILE A 146 10.15 -15.97 11.90
N MET A 147 9.60 -14.80 12.26
CA MET A 147 10.39 -13.71 12.80
C MET A 147 11.12 -14.11 14.10
N ASP A 148 10.49 -14.92 14.96
CA ASP A 148 11.09 -15.33 16.22
C ASP A 148 12.23 -16.35 16.03
N GLU A 149 12.16 -17.20 15.01
CA GLU A 149 13.26 -18.07 14.56
C GLU A 149 14.42 -17.24 14.01
N ILE A 150 14.10 -16.24 13.20
CA ILE A 150 15.09 -15.35 12.57
C ILE A 150 15.86 -14.56 13.63
N LEU A 151 15.19 -14.06 14.66
CA LEU A 151 15.84 -13.30 15.73
C LEU A 151 16.81 -14.15 16.59
N LYS A 152 16.79 -15.48 16.45
CA LYS A 152 17.80 -16.38 17.05
C LYS A 152 19.06 -16.48 16.19
N MET A 153 19.00 -16.11 14.92
CA MET A 153 20.14 -16.10 14.00
C MET A 153 21.08 -14.96 14.38
N LYS A 154 22.34 -15.26 14.69
CA LYS A 154 23.33 -14.24 15.10
C LYS A 154 24.10 -13.69 13.90
N GLU A 155 23.39 -13.37 12.81
CA GLU A 155 23.96 -12.94 11.53
C GLU A 155 23.05 -11.93 10.82
N ASP A 156 23.60 -11.24 9.82
CA ASP A 156 22.89 -10.26 8.98
C ASP A 156 22.01 -11.00 7.96
N VAL A 157 20.70 -10.77 8.00
CA VAL A 157 19.70 -11.47 7.17
C VAL A 157 18.79 -10.53 6.39
N CYS A 158 18.31 -10.98 5.24
CA CYS A 158 17.33 -10.32 4.39
C CYS A 158 16.15 -11.27 4.24
N ILE A 159 15.01 -10.92 4.84
CA ILE A 159 13.78 -11.71 4.79
C ILE A 159 12.97 -11.22 3.59
N LEU A 160 12.64 -12.13 2.68
CA LEU A 160 11.75 -11.85 1.54
C LEU A 160 10.29 -12.13 1.94
N GLU A 161 9.37 -11.30 1.47
CA GLU A 161 7.93 -11.36 1.83
C GLU A 161 7.76 -11.53 3.35
N ALA A 162 8.45 -10.68 4.11
CA ALA A 162 8.57 -10.80 5.54
C ALA A 162 7.19 -10.68 6.19
N MET A 163 6.70 -11.77 6.78
CA MET A 163 5.45 -11.72 7.51
C MET A 163 5.66 -11.09 8.89
N ILE A 164 4.89 -10.05 9.17
CA ILE A 164 5.02 -9.23 10.37
C ILE A 164 3.69 -9.23 11.09
N VAL A 165 3.68 -9.81 12.30
CA VAL A 165 2.47 -9.98 13.11
C VAL A 165 2.62 -9.36 14.49
N ASP A 166 1.52 -8.84 15.01
CA ASP A 166 1.36 -8.30 16.36
C ASP A 166 0.23 -9.04 17.08
N HIS A 167 0.59 -10.08 17.83
CA HIS A 167 -0.36 -10.92 18.55
C HIS A 167 -1.21 -10.14 19.56
N ASP A 168 -0.70 -9.07 20.15
CA ASP A 168 -1.42 -8.27 21.17
C ASP A 168 -2.57 -7.47 20.57
N SER A 169 -2.52 -7.20 19.27
CA SER A 169 -3.49 -6.39 18.55
C SER A 169 -4.19 -7.17 17.45
N LEU A 170 -3.81 -8.44 17.22
CA LEU A 170 -4.28 -9.29 16.13
C LEU A 170 -4.15 -8.60 14.76
N ILE A 171 -2.99 -7.98 14.50
CA ILE A 171 -2.68 -7.33 13.22
C ILE A 171 -1.57 -8.11 12.52
N GLY A 172 -1.71 -8.31 11.21
CA GLY A 172 -0.72 -8.99 10.37
C GLY A 172 -0.53 -8.31 9.02
N GLY A 173 0.56 -8.62 8.34
CA GLY A 173 0.81 -8.23 6.96
C GLY A 173 2.16 -8.72 6.47
N GLN A 174 2.46 -8.44 5.22
CA GLN A 174 3.74 -8.77 4.57
C GLN A 174 4.40 -7.48 4.06
N GLU A 175 5.70 -7.40 4.27
CA GLU A 175 6.58 -6.40 3.67
C GLU A 175 7.50 -7.12 2.68
N ASP A 176 7.68 -6.59 1.47
CA ASP A 176 8.40 -7.28 0.39
C ASP A 176 9.81 -7.69 0.82
N VAL A 177 10.53 -6.79 1.49
CA VAL A 177 11.89 -7.06 1.99
C VAL A 177 12.15 -6.41 3.34
N VAL A 178 12.71 -7.19 4.28
CA VAL A 178 13.24 -6.67 5.55
C VAL A 178 14.69 -7.11 5.73
N PHE A 179 15.60 -6.13 5.75
CA PHE A 179 16.99 -6.33 6.13
C PHE A 179 17.14 -6.19 7.65
N LEU A 180 17.69 -7.20 8.30
CA LEU A 180 18.02 -7.19 9.72
C LEU A 180 19.54 -7.31 9.89
N LYS A 181 20.14 -6.27 10.46
CA LYS A 181 21.55 -6.23 10.81
C LYS A 181 21.72 -6.62 12.27
N TYR A 182 22.49 -7.68 12.52
CA TYR A 182 22.77 -8.16 13.87
C TYR A 182 23.79 -7.25 14.55
N MET A 183 23.42 -6.68 15.69
CA MET A 183 24.24 -5.73 16.46
C MET A 183 24.93 -6.38 17.67
N GLY A 184 24.71 -7.67 17.90
CA GLY A 184 25.14 -8.35 19.12
C GLY A 184 24.06 -8.38 20.20
N ALA A 185 24.25 -9.26 21.19
CA ALA A 185 23.36 -9.41 22.34
C ALA A 185 21.85 -9.57 21.99
N GLY A 186 21.55 -10.21 20.85
CA GLY A 186 20.17 -10.42 20.40
C GLY A 186 19.45 -9.15 19.90
N HIS A 187 20.18 -8.07 19.59
CA HIS A 187 19.60 -6.84 19.05
C HIS A 187 19.82 -6.75 17.54
N PHE A 188 18.80 -6.24 16.84
CA PHE A 188 18.85 -5.98 15.42
C PHE A 188 18.49 -4.53 15.10
N ILE A 189 19.16 -4.01 14.08
CA ILE A 189 18.72 -2.80 13.38
C ILE A 189 18.07 -3.25 12.08
N GLY A 190 16.86 -2.76 11.80
CA GLY A 190 16.12 -3.14 10.61
C GLY A 190 15.93 -2.00 9.61
N THR A 191 15.96 -2.35 8.34
CA THR A 191 15.50 -1.52 7.21
C THR A 191 14.44 -2.33 6.48
N GLN A 192 13.28 -1.72 6.26
CA GLN A 192 12.20 -2.33 5.48
C GLN A 192 12.06 -1.65 4.14
N MET A 193 11.71 -2.44 3.14
CA MET A 193 11.67 -2.05 1.75
C MET A 193 10.45 -2.63 1.06
N ASP A 194 9.74 -1.75 0.36
CA ASP A 194 8.48 -2.03 -0.32
C ASP A 194 8.64 -1.61 -1.79
N TYR A 195 8.36 -2.54 -2.70
CA TYR A 195 8.42 -2.38 -4.15
C TYR A 195 7.08 -1.90 -4.65
N LYS A 196 7.09 -0.94 -5.58
CA LYS A 196 5.87 -0.43 -6.20
C LYS A 196 6.05 -0.21 -7.69
N THR A 197 5.09 -0.72 -8.45
CA THR A 197 5.00 -0.61 -9.91
C THR A 197 3.92 0.38 -10.34
N ASP A 198 3.39 1.19 -9.41
CA ASP A 198 2.48 2.29 -9.73
C ASP A 198 3.02 3.12 -10.91
N GLU A 199 2.14 3.61 -11.78
CA GLU A 199 2.56 4.53 -12.87
C GLU A 199 3.29 5.76 -12.30
N GLU A 200 2.87 6.26 -11.14
CA GLU A 200 3.50 7.39 -10.45
C GLU A 200 3.34 7.31 -8.93
N ILE A 201 4.41 7.64 -8.19
CA ILE A 201 4.36 7.89 -6.74
C ILE A 201 4.00 9.36 -6.48
N ASN A 202 2.73 9.59 -6.22
CA ASN A 202 2.17 10.89 -5.91
C ASN A 202 2.44 11.27 -4.45
N MET A 203 3.26 12.31 -4.22
CA MET A 203 3.51 12.89 -2.89
C MET A 203 2.49 13.97 -2.49
N LYS A 204 1.57 14.30 -3.39
CA LYS A 204 0.52 15.30 -3.23
C LYS A 204 -0.79 14.71 -3.73
N SER A 205 -1.89 14.99 -3.04
CA SER A 205 -3.22 14.71 -3.58
C SER A 205 -3.50 15.61 -4.80
N PHE A 206 -4.31 15.15 -5.76
CA PHE A 206 -4.71 15.93 -6.94
C PHE A 206 -5.29 17.33 -6.59
N PHE A 207 -4.89 18.37 -7.34
CA PHE A 207 -5.11 19.83 -7.08
C PHE A 207 -6.28 20.45 -7.88
N SER A 208 -6.96 21.53 -7.44
CA SER A 208 -6.44 22.93 -7.48
C SER A 208 -7.00 23.96 -6.47
N LYS A 209 -7.79 23.58 -5.45
CA LYS A 209 -8.19 24.52 -4.36
C LYS A 209 -8.11 23.88 -2.96
N GLY A 210 -7.06 23.11 -2.74
CA GLY A 210 -6.79 22.45 -1.46
C GLY A 210 -6.35 21.01 -1.69
N PHE A 211 -5.49 20.53 -0.81
CA PHE A 211 -5.10 19.14 -0.83
C PHE A 211 -6.11 18.30 -0.06
N LYS A 212 -6.56 17.19 -0.64
CA LYS A 212 -7.31 16.19 0.11
C LYS A 212 -6.39 15.56 1.14
N LYS A 213 -6.89 15.48 2.37
CA LYS A 213 -6.23 14.85 3.50
C LYS A 213 -6.86 13.50 3.76
N MET A 214 -6.10 12.60 4.35
CA MET A 214 -6.67 11.36 4.89
C MET A 214 -7.70 11.70 5.98
N LYS A 215 -8.56 10.76 6.34
CA LYS A 215 -9.53 10.94 7.42
C LYS A 215 -8.84 10.83 8.78
N TYR A 216 -9.47 11.41 9.80
CA TYR A 216 -9.00 11.30 11.19
C TYR A 216 -8.75 9.83 11.59
N PRO A 217 -7.62 9.49 12.24
CA PRO A 217 -6.64 10.39 12.87
C PRO A 217 -5.48 10.81 11.94
N LEU A 218 -5.50 10.43 10.67
CA LEU A 218 -4.42 10.67 9.71
C LEU A 218 -4.57 11.99 8.94
N GLY A 219 -5.49 12.87 9.34
CA GLY A 219 -5.84 14.11 8.60
C GLY A 219 -4.74 15.15 8.44
N TYR A 220 -3.55 14.92 8.99
CA TYR A 220 -2.36 15.71 8.70
C TYR A 220 -1.73 15.32 7.35
N PHE A 221 -1.84 14.06 6.94
CA PHE A 221 -1.25 13.51 5.72
C PHE A 221 -2.11 13.78 4.50
N MET A 222 -1.45 14.00 3.35
CA MET A 222 -2.16 14.06 2.08
C MET A 222 -2.72 12.68 1.75
N ASP A 223 -3.92 12.65 1.18
CA ASP A 223 -4.49 11.42 0.67
C ASP A 223 -3.92 11.12 -0.72
N CYS A 224 -2.77 10.46 -0.74
CA CYS A 224 -2.06 10.03 -1.96
C CYS A 224 -1.24 8.76 -1.67
N ASN A 225 -0.87 8.03 -2.72
CA ASN A 225 -0.26 6.70 -2.58
C ASN A 225 1.05 6.72 -1.77
N PHE A 226 1.89 7.76 -1.89
CA PHE A 226 3.08 7.91 -1.05
C PHE A 226 2.78 7.81 0.45
N TYR A 227 1.79 8.56 0.96
CA TYR A 227 1.46 8.53 2.38
C TYR A 227 0.72 7.25 2.76
N HIS A 228 -0.03 6.64 1.84
CA HIS A 228 -0.64 5.33 2.08
C HIS A 228 0.44 4.27 2.33
N TYR A 229 1.47 4.20 1.49
CA TYR A 229 2.61 3.31 1.67
C TYR A 229 3.38 3.65 2.94
N ALA A 230 3.69 4.93 3.16
CA ALA A 230 4.43 5.38 4.33
C ALA A 230 3.77 4.99 5.67
N ILE A 231 2.44 5.06 5.75
CA ILE A 231 1.69 4.68 6.95
C ILE A 231 1.67 3.15 7.13
N LYS A 232 1.47 2.37 6.06
CA LYS A 232 1.55 0.90 6.12
C LYS A 232 2.93 0.44 6.62
N MET A 233 4.00 0.94 6.00
CA MET A 233 5.37 0.70 6.45
C MET A 233 5.57 1.15 7.92
N SER A 234 5.02 2.30 8.32
CA SER A 234 5.12 2.75 9.72
C SER A 234 4.44 1.80 10.71
N LEU A 235 3.35 1.11 10.31
CA LEU A 235 2.72 0.07 11.13
C LEU A 235 3.64 -1.14 11.27
N TYR A 236 4.20 -1.65 10.17
CA TYR A 236 5.20 -2.72 10.21
C TYR A 236 6.38 -2.38 11.10
N ALA A 237 6.89 -1.14 11.02
CA ALA A 237 7.98 -0.69 11.86
C ALA A 237 7.65 -0.78 13.36
N VAL A 238 6.46 -0.33 13.75
CA VAL A 238 6.03 -0.39 15.16
C VAL A 238 5.83 -1.84 15.61
N MET A 239 5.33 -2.73 14.76
CA MET A 239 5.16 -4.15 15.07
C MET A 239 6.52 -4.85 15.23
N LEU A 240 7.48 -4.60 14.33
CA LEU A 240 8.85 -5.10 14.45
C LEU A 240 9.57 -4.58 15.70
N GLU A 241 9.34 -3.31 16.07
CA GLU A 241 9.90 -2.71 17.29
C GLU A 241 9.45 -3.39 18.58
N LYS A 242 8.24 -3.99 18.62
CA LYS A 242 7.79 -4.82 19.74
C LYS A 242 8.65 -6.09 19.91
N LYS A 243 9.26 -6.58 18.82
CA LYS A 243 10.16 -7.74 18.81
C LYS A 243 11.64 -7.35 18.99
N LYS A 244 11.93 -6.19 19.60
CA LYS A 244 13.29 -5.66 19.86
C LYS A 244 14.11 -5.34 18.60
N ILE A 245 13.46 -5.16 17.45
CA ILE A 245 14.11 -4.74 16.21
C ILE A 245 13.98 -3.22 16.10
N LYS A 246 15.09 -2.48 16.05
CA LYS A 246 15.04 -1.03 15.84
C LYS A 246 14.96 -0.72 14.35
N ILE A 247 13.78 -0.32 13.86
CA ILE A 247 13.65 0.11 12.45
C ILE A 247 14.21 1.52 12.26
N VAL A 248 15.21 1.64 11.40
CA VAL A 248 15.91 2.91 11.16
C VAL A 248 15.50 3.57 9.86
N LYS A 249 14.99 2.80 8.88
CA LYS A 249 14.65 3.32 7.57
C LYS A 249 13.50 2.56 6.92
N ASN A 250 12.64 3.31 6.24
CA ASN A 250 11.71 2.81 5.24
C ASN A 250 12.26 3.17 3.86
N VAL A 251 12.23 2.22 2.93
CA VAL A 251 12.62 2.41 1.54
C VAL A 251 11.45 2.03 0.65
N LEU A 252 10.95 2.98 -0.14
CA LEU A 252 9.99 2.68 -1.19
C LEU A 252 10.74 2.69 -2.52
N GLU A 253 10.84 1.53 -3.15
CA GLU A 253 11.43 1.41 -4.48
C GLU A 253 10.32 1.44 -5.52
N HIS A 254 10.23 2.56 -6.23
CA HIS A 254 9.37 2.72 -7.38
C HIS A 254 10.04 2.14 -8.60
N VAL A 255 9.60 0.93 -8.97
CA VAL A 255 10.10 0.16 -10.10
C VAL A 255 9.32 0.61 -11.34
N GLN A 256 9.98 1.34 -12.24
CA GLN A 256 9.37 1.78 -13.50
C GLN A 256 9.49 0.69 -14.56
N ASP A 257 10.62 -0.03 -14.55
CA ASP A 257 10.88 -1.26 -15.30
C ASP A 257 11.94 -2.09 -14.56
N ILE A 258 12.34 -3.24 -15.13
CA ILE A 258 13.30 -4.18 -14.52
C ILE A 258 14.66 -3.53 -14.20
N GLU A 259 15.08 -2.51 -14.96
CA GLU A 259 16.39 -1.88 -14.85
C GLU A 259 16.34 -0.51 -14.16
N ASN A 260 15.18 0.15 -14.17
CA ASN A 260 15.01 1.52 -13.69
C ASN A 260 14.14 1.58 -12.44
N SER A 261 14.74 2.02 -11.33
CA SER A 261 14.05 2.22 -10.07
C SER A 261 14.39 3.55 -9.41
N ASN A 262 13.37 4.23 -8.90
CA ASN A 262 13.50 5.42 -8.08
C ASN A 262 13.29 5.07 -6.61
N TYR A 263 14.08 5.67 -5.73
CA TYR A 263 14.03 5.38 -4.30
C TYR A 263 13.46 6.56 -3.54
N PHE A 264 12.41 6.31 -2.78
CA PHE A 264 11.87 7.24 -1.80
C PHE A 264 12.17 6.74 -0.40
N TYR A 265 12.26 7.67 0.54
CA TYR A 265 12.61 7.37 1.93
C TYR A 265 11.55 7.92 2.88
N PRO A 266 10.38 7.27 2.98
CA PRO A 266 9.33 7.72 3.87
C PRO A 266 9.83 7.83 5.32
N MET A 267 9.34 8.84 6.03
CA MET A 267 9.54 8.91 7.48
C MET A 267 8.77 7.78 8.17
N ILE A 268 9.30 7.33 9.31
CA ILE A 268 8.62 6.35 10.16
C ILE A 268 7.69 7.10 11.12
N TYR A 269 6.40 7.12 10.83
CA TYR A 269 5.36 7.84 11.60
C TYR A 269 4.89 7.05 12.83
N ARG A 270 5.80 6.74 13.74
CA ARG A 270 5.56 5.88 14.92
C ARG A 270 4.34 6.28 15.75
N SER A 271 4.17 7.58 16.03
CA SER A 271 3.05 8.07 16.83
C SER A 271 1.70 7.77 16.17
N HIS A 272 1.60 7.97 14.86
CA HIS A 272 0.39 7.71 14.09
C HIS A 272 0.11 6.21 13.98
N ALA A 273 1.12 5.41 13.66
CA ALA A 273 1.00 3.95 13.62
C ALA A 273 0.54 3.37 14.96
N LYS A 274 1.15 3.79 16.08
CA LYS A 274 0.71 3.40 17.43
C LYS A 274 -0.74 3.83 17.70
N LYS A 275 -1.14 5.03 17.26
CA LYS A 275 -2.51 5.50 17.45
C LYS A 275 -3.53 4.66 16.67
N LEU A 276 -3.20 4.23 15.45
CA LEU A 276 -4.05 3.33 14.66
C LEU A 276 -4.22 1.98 15.34
N ILE A 277 -3.13 1.39 15.86
CA ILE A 277 -3.17 0.14 16.62
C ILE A 277 -4.05 0.30 17.88
N GLU A 278 -3.91 1.40 18.61
CA GLU A 278 -4.73 1.69 19.81
C GLU A 278 -6.23 1.81 19.45
N ILE A 279 -6.56 2.52 18.36
CA ILE A 279 -7.94 2.64 17.88
C ILE A 279 -8.47 1.27 17.46
N HIS A 280 -7.66 0.43 16.81
CA HIS A 280 -8.06 -0.92 16.44
C HIS A 280 -8.44 -1.75 17.66
N LYS A 281 -7.57 -1.77 18.69
CA LYS A 281 -7.79 -2.52 19.94
C LYS A 281 -9.02 -2.06 20.73
N SER A 282 -9.42 -0.80 20.59
CA SER A 282 -10.58 -0.24 21.31
C SER A 282 -11.91 -0.46 20.59
N ARG A 283 -11.91 -0.97 19.35
CA ARG A 283 -13.14 -1.35 18.67
C ARG A 283 -13.70 -2.63 19.33
N PRO A 284 -14.99 -2.68 19.67
CA PRO A 284 -15.60 -3.92 20.12
C PRO A 284 -15.43 -4.97 19.01
N VAL A 285 -15.05 -6.19 19.40
CA VAL A 285 -15.01 -7.34 18.50
C VAL A 285 -16.41 -7.46 17.92
N GLN A 286 -16.55 -7.27 16.60
CA GLN A 286 -17.81 -7.53 15.93
C GLN A 286 -18.04 -9.04 16.01
N SER A 287 -18.99 -9.41 16.87
CA SER A 287 -19.52 -10.78 17.05
C SER A 287 -20.23 -11.27 15.80
#